data_AF-A0A5J6Q3Y1-F1
#
_entry.id   AF-A0A5J6Q3Y1-F1
#
_cell.length_a   1.000
_cell.length_b   1.000
_cell.length_c   1.000
_cell.angle_alpha   90.00
_cell.angle_beta   90.00
_cell.angle_gamma   90.00
#
_symmetry.space_group_name_H-M   'P 1'
#
loop_
_entity.id
_entity.type
_entity.pdbx_description
1 polymer ?
#
loop_
_entity_poly.entity_id
_entity_poly.type
_entity_poly.pdbx_seq_one_letter_code
_entity_poly.pdbx_strand_id
1 'polypeptide(L)'
;MTTITTPRQAVTPLVKPVESSRVLHYDRGIAKSRRHAAREFLTWAEEHGRETRLHDAGLAQITTHPDLMEEQNAIAQTRAWAKRRTRTNRLHRSALTHLRAQRSAVV
;
A
#
# COMPACT_ATOMS: atom_id res chain seq x y z
N MET A 1 -65.15 32.49 -30.57
CA MET A 1 -64.00 32.19 -31.45
C MET A 1 -62.82 31.82 -30.55
N THR A 2 -62.02 30.86 -31.01
CA THR A 2 -61.29 29.84 -30.24
C THR A 2 -59.82 30.20 -30.00
N THR A 3 -59.35 30.04 -28.75
CA THR A 3 -58.01 29.70 -28.16
C THR A 3 -56.69 30.16 -28.86
N ILE A 4 -55.51 30.32 -28.24
CA ILE A 4 -54.74 29.39 -27.39
C ILE A 4 -53.64 30.19 -26.64
N THR A 5 -53.60 30.05 -25.31
CA THR A 5 -52.46 30.39 -24.44
C THR A 5 -51.40 29.29 -24.55
N THR A 6 -50.20 29.63 -25.03
CA THR A 6 -49.07 28.71 -25.11
C THR A 6 -48.41 28.53 -23.74
N PRO A 7 -48.34 27.32 -23.16
CA PRO A 7 -47.54 27.10 -21.97
C PRO A 7 -46.05 27.01 -22.33
N ARG A 8 -45.23 27.79 -21.61
CA ARG A 8 -43.77 27.73 -21.61
C ARG A 8 -43.33 26.35 -21.11
N GLN A 9 -42.93 25.47 -22.02
CA GLN A 9 -42.35 24.18 -21.66
C GLN A 9 -41.07 24.40 -20.85
N ALA A 10 -41.09 23.94 -19.60
CA ALA A 10 -39.89 23.73 -18.80
C ALA A 10 -39.13 22.56 -19.41
N VAL A 11 -37.98 22.83 -20.03
CA VAL A 11 -37.07 21.80 -20.52
C VAL A 11 -36.31 21.27 -19.31
N THR A 12 -36.85 20.24 -18.68
CA THR A 12 -36.10 19.42 -17.72
C THR A 12 -35.10 18.59 -18.52
N PRO A 13 -33.77 18.74 -18.36
CA PRO A 13 -32.86 17.76 -18.93
C PRO A 13 -33.00 16.46 -18.13
N LEU A 14 -33.62 15.46 -18.75
CA LEU A 14 -33.61 14.07 -18.32
C LEU A 14 -32.20 13.50 -18.54
N VAL A 15 -31.28 13.80 -17.63
CA VAL A 15 -29.99 13.10 -17.56
C VAL A 15 -30.25 11.73 -16.96
N LYS A 16 -30.14 10.68 -17.79
CA LYS A 16 -30.24 9.29 -17.33
C LYS A 16 -29.10 8.99 -16.34
N PRO A 17 -29.34 8.38 -15.16
CA PRO A 17 -28.32 8.11 -14.17
C PRO A 17 -27.52 6.85 -14.54
N VAL A 18 -26.71 6.91 -15.59
CA VAL A 18 -25.79 5.81 -15.97
C VAL A 18 -24.37 6.08 -15.46
N GLU A 19 -23.99 7.34 -15.25
CA GLU A 19 -22.66 7.70 -14.72
C GLU A 19 -22.53 7.46 -13.22
N SER A 20 -23.64 7.52 -12.48
CA SER A 20 -23.64 7.41 -11.01
C SER A 20 -23.16 6.04 -10.52
N SER A 21 -23.37 4.96 -11.28
CA SER A 21 -22.90 3.63 -10.90
C SER A 21 -21.39 3.46 -11.14
N ARG A 22 -20.88 3.95 -12.29
CA ARG A 22 -19.45 3.85 -12.63
C ARG A 22 -18.55 4.64 -11.68
N VAL A 23 -18.96 5.84 -11.27
CA VAL A 23 -18.19 6.69 -10.34
C VAL A 23 -18.10 6.04 -8.96
N LEU A 24 -19.20 5.46 -8.44
CA LEU A 24 -19.19 4.76 -7.15
C LEU A 24 -18.36 3.47 -7.17
N HIS A 25 -18.33 2.75 -8.29
CA HIS A 25 -17.48 1.57 -8.46
C HIS A 25 -15.98 1.93 -8.51
N TYR A 26 -15.63 3.06 -9.15
CA TYR A 26 -14.27 3.57 -9.23
C TYR A 26 -13.73 4.01 -7.86
N ASP A 27 -14.50 4.80 -7.10
CA ASP A 27 -14.12 5.24 -5.76
C ASP A 27 -13.98 4.07 -4.77
N ARG A 28 -14.87 3.09 -4.86
CA ARG A 28 -14.78 1.86 -4.04
C ARG A 28 -13.52 1.06 -4.38
N GLY A 29 -13.11 1.03 -5.65
CA GLY A 29 -11.87 0.40 -6.10
C GLY A 29 -10.62 1.06 -5.54
N ILE A 30 -10.54 2.40 -5.60
CA ILE A 30 -9.43 3.19 -5.05
C ILE A 30 -9.36 3.04 -3.53
N ALA A 31 -10.49 3.12 -2.82
CA ALA A 31 -10.55 2.97 -1.38
C ALA A 31 -10.13 1.56 -0.92
N LYS A 32 -10.45 0.51 -1.69
CA LYS A 32 -9.99 -0.86 -1.43
C LYS A 32 -8.48 -1.00 -1.65
N SER A 33 -7.96 -0.41 -2.73
CA SER A 33 -6.53 -0.44 -3.05
C SER A 33 -5.70 0.32 -2.00
N ARG A 34 -6.16 1.50 -1.55
CA ARG A 34 -5.51 2.28 -0.47
C ARG A 34 -5.43 1.50 0.83
N ARG A 35 -6.53 0.85 1.23
CA ARG A 35 -6.55 0.00 2.44
C ARG A 35 -5.59 -1.17 2.35
N HIS A 36 -5.47 -1.80 1.17
CA HIS A 36 -4.50 -2.87 0.93
C HIS A 36 -3.06 -2.38 1.08
N ALA A 37 -2.71 -1.28 0.40
CA ALA A 37 -1.36 -0.70 0.48
C ALA A 37 -1.00 -0.24 1.91
N ALA A 38 -1.95 0.31 2.65
CA ALA A 38 -1.75 0.69 4.06
C ALA A 38 -1.48 -0.53 4.94
N ARG A 39 -2.22 -1.63 4.73
CA ARG A 39 -2.00 -2.90 5.45
C ARG A 39 -0.62 -3.48 5.15
N GLU A 40 -0.23 -3.52 3.88
CA GLU A 40 1.11 -4.00 3.48
C GLU A 40 2.23 -3.14 4.07
N PHE A 41 2.06 -1.82 4.12
CA PHE A 41 3.02 -0.91 4.74
C PHE A 41 3.16 -1.15 6.25
N LEU A 42 2.04 -1.33 6.96
CA LEU A 42 2.07 -1.61 8.40
C LEU A 42 2.74 -2.95 8.71
N THR A 43 2.40 -4.00 7.96
CA THR A 43 3.06 -5.30 8.09
C THR A 43 4.56 -5.22 7.79
N TRP A 44 4.96 -4.47 6.75
CA TRP A 44 6.37 -4.22 6.47
C TRP A 44 7.06 -3.48 7.62
N ALA A 45 6.44 -2.42 8.17
CA ALA A 45 7.06 -1.61 9.22
C ALA A 45 7.31 -2.42 10.50
N GLU A 46 6.34 -3.25 10.90
CA GLU A 46 6.47 -4.13 12.06
C GLU A 46 7.56 -5.19 11.86
N GLU A 47 7.54 -5.89 10.72
CA GLU A 47 8.55 -6.91 10.40
C GLU A 47 9.95 -6.30 10.29
N HIS A 48 10.07 -5.11 9.68
CA HIS A 48 11.33 -4.38 9.55
C HIS A 48 11.90 -3.94 10.90
N GLY A 49 11.06 -3.44 11.81
CA GLY A 49 11.48 -3.09 13.16
C GLY A 49 11.98 -4.30 13.95
N ARG A 50 11.28 -5.44 13.85
CA ARG A 50 11.70 -6.69 14.49
C ARG A 50 13.03 -7.21 13.93
N GLU A 51 13.18 -7.22 12.60
CA GLU A 51 14.40 -7.67 11.94
C GLU A 51 15.61 -6.80 12.26
N THR A 52 15.42 -5.49 12.42
CA THR A 52 16.49 -4.55 12.79
C THR A 52 16.99 -4.85 14.20
N ARG A 53 16.09 -5.00 15.18
CA ARG A 53 16.47 -5.35 16.56
C ARG A 53 17.24 -6.68 16.65
N LEU A 54 16.81 -7.69 15.91
CA LEU A 54 17.49 -9.00 15.90
C LEU A 54 18.88 -8.93 15.28
N HIS A 55 19.04 -8.13 14.22
CA HIS A 55 20.33 -7.92 13.58
C HIS A 55 21.29 -7.17 14.48
N ASP A 56 20.83 -6.11 15.13
CA ASP A 56 21.67 -5.32 16.03
C ASP A 56 22.12 -6.15 17.24
N ALA A 57 21.24 -7.01 17.76
CA ALA A 57 21.59 -7.98 18.79
C ALA A 57 22.64 -9.00 18.29
N GLY A 58 22.47 -9.55 17.08
CA GLY A 58 23.42 -10.48 16.49
C GLY A 58 24.80 -9.86 16.21
N LEU A 59 24.83 -8.60 15.75
CA LEU A 59 26.08 -7.86 15.56
C LEU A 59 26.82 -7.63 16.89
N ALA A 60 26.09 -7.24 17.94
CA ALA A 60 26.67 -7.06 19.27
C ALA A 60 27.27 -8.38 19.82
N GLN A 61 26.66 -9.52 19.49
CA GLN A 61 27.19 -10.83 19.84
C GLN A 61 28.51 -11.15 19.11
N ILE A 62 28.61 -10.83 17.81
CA ILE A 62 29.86 -11.01 17.03
C ILE A 62 30.99 -10.16 17.60
N THR A 63 30.73 -8.87 17.87
CA THR A 63 31.79 -7.93 18.27
C THR A 63 32.36 -8.18 19.67
N THR A 64 31.69 -8.99 20.49
CA THR A 64 32.01 -9.15 21.92
C THR A 64 32.44 -10.58 22.27
N HIS A 65 32.44 -11.54 21.34
CA HIS A 65 32.65 -12.96 21.67
C HIS A 65 34.12 -13.42 21.59
N PRO A 66 34.61 -14.13 22.62
CA PRO A 66 35.90 -14.83 22.58
C PRO A 66 35.84 -16.24 21.94
N ASP A 67 34.67 -16.73 21.49
CA ASP A 67 34.48 -18.10 20.94
C ASP A 67 34.14 -18.10 19.44
N LEU A 68 34.91 -18.89 18.67
CA LEU A 68 34.86 -19.02 17.22
C LEU A 68 33.61 -19.77 16.71
N MET A 69 32.96 -20.61 17.53
CA MET A 69 31.74 -21.32 17.12
C MET A 69 30.51 -20.42 17.12
N GLU A 70 30.40 -19.53 18.10
CA GLU A 70 29.32 -18.54 18.16
C GLU A 70 29.46 -17.44 17.10
N GLU A 71 30.69 -17.10 16.72
CA GLU A 71 30.96 -16.23 15.57
C GLU A 71 30.39 -16.81 14.26
N GLN A 72 30.60 -18.09 13.99
CA GLN A 72 30.06 -18.75 12.79
C GLN A 72 28.52 -18.78 12.79
N ASN A 73 27.90 -19.04 13.94
CA ASN A 73 26.44 -18.99 14.09
C ASN A 73 25.92 -17.58 13.80
N ALA A 74 26.57 -16.55 14.35
CA ALA A 74 26.16 -15.18 14.13
C ALA A 74 26.37 -14.72 12.67
N ILE A 75 27.43 -15.16 11.99
CA ILE A 75 27.61 -14.94 10.54
C ILE A 75 26.46 -15.58 9.74
N ALA A 76 26.04 -16.80 10.11
CA ALA A 76 24.90 -17.46 9.47
C ALA A 76 23.59 -16.68 9.68
N GLN A 77 23.38 -16.12 10.87
CA GLN A 77 22.23 -15.26 11.17
C GLN A 77 22.26 -13.96 10.37
N THR A 78 23.43 -13.33 10.19
CA THR A 78 23.60 -12.14 9.35
C THR A 78 23.30 -12.43 7.88
N ARG A 79 23.73 -13.59 7.36
CA ARG A 79 23.38 -14.03 5.98
C ARG A 79 21.88 -14.28 5.84
N ALA A 80 21.24 -14.89 6.83
CA ALA A 80 19.80 -15.08 6.83
C ALA A 80 19.03 -13.74 6.91
N TRP A 81 19.54 -12.78 7.67
CA TRP A 81 19.02 -11.41 7.70
C TRP A 81 19.12 -10.73 6.33
N ALA A 82 20.26 -10.82 5.64
CA ALA A 82 20.42 -10.24 4.31
C ALA A 82 19.40 -10.78 3.29
N LYS A 83 19.10 -12.08 3.36
CA LYS A 83 18.05 -12.71 2.54
C LYS A 83 16.66 -12.17 2.88
N ARG A 84 16.34 -12.03 4.16
CA ARG A 84 15.07 -11.46 4.62
C ARG A 84 14.92 -9.97 4.24
N ARG A 85 16.00 -9.19 4.37
CA ARG A 85 16.09 -7.78 3.94
C ARG A 85 15.72 -7.59 2.47
N THR A 86 16.13 -8.51 1.61
CA THR A 86 15.76 -8.48 0.18
C THR A 86 14.25 -8.64 -0.01
N ARG A 87 13.62 -9.57 0.72
CA ARG A 87 12.17 -9.79 0.68
C ARG A 87 11.41 -8.58 1.21
N THR A 88 11.81 -8.02 2.35
CA THR A 88 11.14 -6.86 2.95
C THR A 88 11.28 -5.61 2.06
N ASN A 89 12.43 -5.40 1.42
CA ASN A 89 12.61 -4.34 0.42
C ASN A 89 11.68 -4.49 -0.80
N ARG A 90 11.43 -5.73 -1.25
CA ARG A 90 10.47 -5.99 -2.34
C ARG A 90 9.05 -5.61 -1.92
N LEU A 91 8.63 -5.96 -0.71
CA LEU A 91 7.31 -5.58 -0.19
C LEU A 91 7.16 -4.07 -0.07
N HIS A 92 8.18 -3.38 0.46
CA HIS A 92 8.20 -1.92 0.55
C HIS A 92 8.06 -1.24 -0.84
N ARG A 93 8.83 -1.71 -1.83
CA ARG A 93 8.74 -1.20 -3.20
C ARG A 93 7.36 -1.44 -3.81
N SER A 94 6.76 -2.61 -3.54
CA SER A 94 5.38 -2.91 -3.98
C SER A 94 4.39 -1.93 -3.39
N ALA A 95 4.43 -1.72 -2.07
CA ALA A 95 3.54 -0.78 -1.38
C ALA A 95 3.68 0.65 -1.91
N LEU A 96 4.91 1.14 -2.13
CA LEU A 96 5.14 2.46 -2.73
C LEU A 96 4.61 2.59 -4.15
N THR A 97 4.76 1.56 -4.98
CA THR A 97 4.21 1.55 -6.35
C THR A 97 2.69 1.66 -6.32
N HIS A 98 2.02 0.92 -5.43
CA HIS A 98 0.56 1.01 -5.27
C HIS A 98 0.12 2.40 -4.80
N LEU A 99 0.83 2.99 -3.83
CA LEU A 99 0.53 4.35 -3.34
C LEU A 99 0.74 5.43 -4.43
N ARG A 100 1.79 5.30 -5.24
CA ARG A 100 2.06 6.23 -6.35
C ARG A 100 1.03 6.11 -7.46
N ALA A 101 0.68 4.90 -7.87
CA ALA A 101 -0.35 4.67 -8.89
C ALA A 101 -1.71 5.27 -8.50
N GLN A 102 -2.07 5.20 -7.22
CA GLN A 102 -3.29 5.81 -6.69
C GLN A 102 -3.25 7.34 -6.69
N ARG A 103 -2.08 7.95 -6.49
CA ARG A 103 -1.90 9.41 -6.54
C ARG A 103 -1.96 9.96 -7.97
N SER A 104 -1.50 9.18 -8.96
CA SER A 104 -1.56 9.56 -10.38
C SER A 104 -2.95 9.39 -11.01
N ALA A 105 -3.84 8.60 -10.39
CA ALA A 105 -5.19 8.36 -10.88
C ALA A 105 -6.21 9.45 -10.49
N VAL A 106 -5.79 10.48 -9.74
CA VAL A 106 -6.64 11.57 -9.21
C VAL A 106 -6.44 12.87 -10.00
N VAL A 107 -5.75 12.84 -11.15
CA VAL A 107 -5.55 13.97 -12.08
C VAL A 107 -6.20 13.63 -13.41
#